data_AF-A0A9W4GC15-F1
#
_entry.id   AF-A0A9W4GC15-F1
#
_cell.length_a   1.000
_cell.length_b   1.000
_cell.length_c   1.000
_cell.angle_alpha   90.00
_cell.angle_beta   90.00
_cell.angle_gamma   90.00
#
_symmetry.space_group_name_H-M   'P 1'
#
loop_
_entity.id
_entity.type
_entity.pdbx_description
1 polymer ?
#
loop_
_entity_poly.entity_id
_entity_poly.type
_entity_poly.pdbx_seq_one_letter_code
_entity_poly.pdbx_strand_id
1 'polypeptide(L)'
;MSEERLKQALRNWQDKLAHFEYELSYTASAEKKFELRKCIEECDTAIQRLKTTISDLEQEQQKQQLNSPNIPQIVKIELKSEKGVDYSQLRDLLASGKWREADEETARVMYLAAGRQKEGWLRVEDIDNFPCEDLRTINQLWLHYSNGKFGFSVQKEIYQSLGGTREYNEEVWKKFCDRVGWREKGEWLSYKDLTFDPVEARSGYLPFCPVEGGFLDFGNLFSRAETCNL
;
A
#
# COMPACT_ATOMS: atom_id res chain seq x y z
N MET A 1 28.58 8.44 6.13
CA MET A 1 27.81 8.37 7.41
C MET A 1 26.50 7.67 7.11
N SER A 2 25.98 6.80 7.98
CA SER A 2 24.71 6.12 7.73
C SER A 2 23.52 7.08 7.81
N GLU A 3 22.46 6.82 7.05
CA GLU A 3 21.20 7.58 7.05
C GLU A 3 20.63 7.74 8.47
N GLU A 4 20.70 6.67 9.27
CA GLU A 4 20.29 6.66 10.67
C GLU A 4 21.07 7.69 11.52
N ARG A 5 22.37 7.86 11.25
CA ARG A 5 23.18 8.88 11.94
C ARG A 5 22.80 10.29 11.51
N LEU A 6 22.35 10.48 10.27
CA LEU A 6 21.88 11.78 9.77
C LEU A 6 20.51 12.14 10.34
N LYS A 7 19.58 11.17 10.41
CA LYS A 7 18.27 11.34 11.07
C LYS A 7 18.41 11.63 12.56
N GLN A 8 19.31 10.93 13.25
CA GLN A 8 19.62 11.23 14.65
C GLN A 8 20.27 12.62 14.81
N ALA A 9 21.18 13.01 13.92
CA ALA A 9 21.78 14.35 13.95
C ALA A 9 20.73 15.44 13.70
N LEU A 10 19.80 15.23 12.77
CA LEU A 10 18.68 16.15 12.51
C LEU A 10 17.84 16.36 13.77
N ARG A 11 17.47 15.26 14.44
CA ARG A 11 16.73 15.31 15.70
C ARG A 11 17.47 16.11 16.78
N ASN A 12 18.77 15.86 16.95
CA ASN A 12 19.59 16.58 17.93
C ASN A 12 19.66 18.09 17.63
N TRP A 13 19.68 18.49 16.36
CA TRP A 13 19.67 19.90 15.97
C TRP A 13 18.30 20.54 16.17
N GLN A 14 17.21 19.82 15.92
CA GLN A 14 15.84 20.28 16.22
C GLN A 14 15.62 20.48 17.72
N ASP A 15 16.13 19.57 18.55
CA ASP A 15 16.05 19.70 20.02
C ASP A 15 16.84 20.92 20.52
N LYS A 16 18.02 21.20 19.93
CA LYS A 16 18.81 22.40 20.23
C LYS A 16 18.09 23.68 19.80
N LEU A 17 17.47 23.69 18.62
CA LEU A 17 16.67 24.82 18.14
C LEU A 17 15.55 25.14 19.13
N ALA A 18 14.76 24.13 19.52
CA ALA A 18 13.67 24.29 20.48
C ALA A 18 14.15 24.83 21.83
N HIS A 19 15.32 24.37 22.29
CA HIS A 19 15.94 24.89 23.51
C HIS A 19 16.33 26.38 23.38
N PHE A 20 16.94 26.79 22.27
CA PHE A 20 17.32 28.19 22.05
C PHE A 20 16.12 29.11 21.86
N GLU A 21 15.07 28.66 21.17
CA GLU A 21 13.81 29.40 21.06
C GLU A 21 13.15 29.60 22.42
N TYR A 22 13.15 28.55 23.26
CA TYR A 22 12.66 28.63 24.63
C TYR A 22 13.46 29.64 25.46
N GLU A 23 14.80 29.58 25.44
CA GLU A 23 15.63 30.56 26.14
C GLU A 23 15.42 31.98 25.64
N LEU A 24 15.24 32.17 24.33
CA LEU A 24 15.00 33.47 23.71
C LEU A 24 13.68 34.10 24.20
N SER A 25 12.66 33.25 24.41
CA SER A 25 11.35 33.69 24.90
C SER A 25 11.39 34.19 26.35
N TYR A 26 12.32 33.69 27.17
CA TYR A 26 12.37 33.94 28.61
C TYR A 26 13.44 34.96 29.01
N THR A 27 14.46 35.20 28.18
CA THR A 27 15.55 36.10 28.55
C THR A 27 15.15 37.58 28.45
N ALA A 28 15.56 38.37 29.45
CA ALA A 28 15.40 39.83 29.45
C ALA A 28 16.64 40.59 28.91
N SER A 29 17.78 39.91 28.73
CA SER A 29 19.04 40.53 28.29
C SER A 29 19.09 40.71 26.78
N ALA A 30 19.30 41.94 26.31
CA ALA A 30 19.41 42.25 24.88
C ALA A 30 20.62 41.57 24.22
N GLU A 31 21.74 41.48 24.95
CA GLU A 31 22.97 40.82 24.48
C GLU A 31 22.75 39.31 24.36
N LYS A 32 22.11 38.68 25.35
CA LYS A 32 21.76 37.26 25.28
C LYS A 32 20.75 36.98 24.16
N LYS A 33 19.80 37.89 23.88
CA LYS A 33 18.89 37.78 22.73
C LYS A 33 19.62 37.81 21.39
N PHE A 34 20.62 38.67 21.25
CA PHE A 34 21.42 38.77 20.02
C PHE A 34 22.17 37.46 19.76
N GLU A 35 22.85 36.92 20.77
CA GLU A 35 23.58 35.65 20.64
C GLU A 35 22.63 34.46 20.37
N LEU A 36 21.49 34.38 21.06
CA LEU A 36 20.52 33.31 20.83
C LEU A 36 19.93 33.33 19.41
N ARG A 37 19.68 34.51 18.84
CA ARG A 37 19.21 34.63 17.45
C ARG A 37 20.23 34.10 16.45
N LYS A 38 21.52 34.36 16.69
CA LYS A 38 22.60 33.81 15.86
C LYS A 38 22.66 32.28 15.96
N CYS A 39 22.55 31.74 17.17
CA CYS A 39 22.52 30.28 17.37
C CYS A 39 21.28 29.62 16.73
N ILE A 40 20.13 30.29 16.72
CA ILE A 40 18.92 29.82 16.04
C ILE A 40 19.15 29.79 14.52
N GLU A 41 19.68 30.84 13.93
CA GLU A 41 20.00 30.91 12.49
C GLU A 41 21.00 29.82 12.07
N GLU A 42 22.00 29.55 12.91
CA GLU A 42 22.94 28.43 12.72
C GLU A 42 22.22 27.07 12.78
N CYS A 43 21.31 26.87 13.73
CA CYS A 43 20.52 25.65 13.84
C CYS A 43 19.62 25.45 12.62
N ASP A 44 18.91 26.48 12.18
CA ASP A 44 18.06 26.44 10.99
C ASP A 44 18.86 26.07 9.74
N THR A 45 20.02 26.69 9.57
CA THR A 45 20.92 26.40 8.45
C THR A 45 21.41 24.94 8.49
N ALA A 46 21.78 24.44 9.68
CA ALA A 46 22.22 23.06 9.86
C ALA A 46 21.08 22.06 9.58
N ILE A 47 19.86 22.36 10.04
CA ILE A 47 18.66 21.56 9.81
C ILE A 47 18.33 21.50 8.31
N GLN A 48 18.34 22.63 7.61
CA GLN A 48 18.07 22.67 6.16
C GLN A 48 19.10 21.87 5.36
N ARG A 49 20.39 21.98 5.71
CA ARG A 49 21.46 21.17 5.09
C ARG A 49 21.23 19.68 5.32
N LEU A 50 20.94 19.27 6.55
CA LEU A 50 20.67 17.86 6.88
C LEU A 50 19.43 17.32 6.18
N LYS A 51 18.33 18.09 6.13
CA LYS A 51 17.13 17.72 5.38
C LYS A 51 17.43 17.52 3.89
N THR A 52 18.22 18.42 3.30
CA THR A 52 18.64 18.31 1.89
C THR A 52 19.49 17.06 1.67
N THR A 53 20.51 16.83 2.51
CA THR A 53 21.35 15.61 2.42
C THR A 53 20.55 14.32 2.60
N ILE A 54 19.57 14.28 3.51
CA ILE A 54 18.71 13.11 3.70
C ILE A 54 17.86 12.88 2.43
N SER A 55 17.25 13.93 1.88
CA SER A 55 16.46 13.82 0.65
C SER A 55 17.31 13.39 -0.55
N ASP A 56 18.52 13.93 -0.69
CA ASP A 56 19.45 13.54 -1.75
C ASP A 56 19.89 12.08 -1.62
N LEU A 57 20.16 11.60 -0.40
CA LEU A 57 20.49 10.20 -0.14
C LEU A 57 19.32 9.26 -0.40
N GLU A 58 18.10 9.65 -0.04
CA GLU A 58 16.88 8.89 -0.34
C GLU A 58 16.68 8.80 -1.87
N GLN A 59 16.87 9.90 -2.60
CA GLN A 59 16.84 9.90 -4.07
C GLN A 59 17.97 9.08 -4.69
N GLU A 60 19.16 9.09 -4.10
CA GLU A 60 20.32 8.32 -4.58
C GLU A 60 20.13 6.82 -4.32
N GLN A 61 19.61 6.43 -3.15
CA GLN A 61 19.20 5.06 -2.88
C GLN A 61 18.10 4.61 -3.86
N GLN A 62 17.14 5.47 -4.16
CA GLN A 62 16.09 5.20 -5.14
C GLN A 62 16.65 5.03 -6.57
N LYS A 63 17.65 5.83 -6.96
CA LYS A 63 18.39 5.69 -8.23
C LYS A 63 19.28 4.44 -8.27
N GLN A 64 19.89 4.06 -7.14
CA GLN A 64 20.71 2.85 -7.03
C GLN A 64 19.84 1.58 -7.08
N GLN A 65 18.62 1.61 -6.53
CA GLN A 65 17.61 0.57 -6.76
C GLN A 65 17.19 0.47 -8.23
N LEU A 66 17.14 1.59 -8.96
CA LEU A 66 16.80 1.64 -10.39
C LEU A 66 17.93 1.14 -11.33
N ASN A 67 19.18 1.08 -10.86
CA ASN A 67 20.35 0.66 -11.64
C ASN A 67 20.80 -0.80 -11.40
N SER A 68 19.99 -1.60 -10.68
CA SER A 68 20.24 -3.04 -10.60
C SER A 68 19.94 -3.69 -11.96
N PRO A 69 20.79 -4.58 -12.52
CA PRO A 69 20.61 -5.16 -13.85
C PRO A 69 19.34 -6.02 -14.05
N ASN A 70 18.45 -6.09 -13.05
CA ASN A 70 17.31 -6.99 -13.05
C ASN A 70 16.05 -6.39 -12.36
N ILE A 71 15.68 -5.14 -12.69
CA ILE A 71 14.34 -4.61 -12.40
C ILE A 71 13.76 -4.01 -13.69
N PRO A 72 12.55 -4.44 -14.11
CA PRO A 72 11.96 -4.04 -15.38
C PRO A 72 11.77 -2.52 -15.48
N GLN A 73 12.12 -2.00 -16.66
CA GLN A 73 11.75 -0.68 -17.19
C GLN A 73 10.34 -0.29 -16.72
N ILE A 74 10.07 1.02 -16.49
CA ILE A 74 8.72 1.58 -16.27
C ILE A 74 7.71 0.80 -17.13
N VAL A 75 7.08 -0.22 -16.54
CA VAL A 75 6.20 -1.09 -17.28
C VAL A 75 4.96 -0.26 -17.41
N LYS A 76 4.76 0.34 -18.57
CA LYS A 76 3.47 0.91 -18.91
C LYS A 76 2.49 -0.25 -18.85
N ILE A 77 1.81 -0.40 -17.72
CA ILE A 77 0.85 -1.49 -17.50
C ILE A 77 -0.19 -1.36 -18.61
N GLU A 78 -0.24 -2.38 -19.46
CA GLU A 78 -1.21 -2.41 -20.54
C GLU A 78 -2.57 -2.76 -19.93
N LEU A 79 -3.53 -1.85 -20.05
CA LEU A 79 -4.86 -2.00 -19.47
C LEU A 79 -5.73 -2.90 -20.35
N LYS A 80 -5.41 -4.20 -20.38
CA LYS A 80 -6.09 -5.16 -21.24
C LYS A 80 -7.39 -5.67 -20.60
N SER A 81 -8.35 -5.99 -21.45
CA SER A 81 -9.62 -6.58 -21.04
C SER A 81 -10.17 -7.47 -22.15
N GLU A 82 -10.63 -8.67 -21.80
CA GLU A 82 -11.39 -9.54 -22.71
C GLU A 82 -12.84 -9.06 -22.86
N LYS A 83 -13.30 -8.18 -21.96
CA LYS A 83 -14.68 -7.68 -21.89
C LYS A 83 -14.83 -6.20 -22.25
N GLY A 84 -13.72 -5.54 -22.61
CA GLY A 84 -13.70 -4.12 -22.94
C GLY A 84 -13.92 -3.21 -21.72
N VAL A 85 -13.58 -3.68 -20.51
CA VAL A 85 -13.64 -2.89 -19.28
C VAL A 85 -12.51 -1.86 -19.28
N ASP A 86 -12.86 -0.62 -18.93
CA ASP A 86 -11.88 0.45 -18.76
C ASP A 86 -11.34 0.46 -17.33
N TYR A 87 -10.03 0.23 -17.20
CA TYR A 87 -9.28 0.23 -15.94
C TYR A 87 -8.54 1.54 -15.65
N SER A 88 -8.74 2.58 -16.48
CA SER A 88 -8.06 3.87 -16.33
C SER A 88 -8.33 4.51 -14.96
N GLN A 89 -9.59 4.47 -14.49
CA GLN A 89 -9.97 4.99 -13.19
C GLN A 89 -9.28 4.23 -12.05
N LEU A 90 -9.27 2.89 -12.09
CA LEU A 90 -8.56 2.08 -11.09
C LEU A 90 -7.06 2.43 -11.05
N ARG A 91 -6.42 2.52 -12.22
CA ARG A 91 -5.03 2.95 -12.35
C ARG A 91 -4.80 4.31 -11.69
N ASP A 92 -5.63 5.30 -11.99
CA ASP A 92 -5.44 6.68 -11.52
C ASP A 92 -5.66 6.81 -10.00
N LEU A 93 -6.61 6.06 -9.44
CA LEU A 93 -6.82 5.99 -8.00
C LEU A 93 -5.63 5.36 -7.28
N LEU A 94 -5.13 4.22 -7.78
CA LEU A 94 -3.95 3.55 -7.24
C LEU A 94 -2.69 4.41 -7.35
N ALA A 95 -2.47 5.05 -8.50
CA ALA A 95 -1.36 5.98 -8.72
C ALA A 95 -1.39 7.18 -7.77
N SER A 96 -2.59 7.60 -7.35
CA SER A 96 -2.80 8.70 -6.41
C SER A 96 -2.81 8.25 -4.95
N GLY A 97 -2.60 6.96 -4.65
CA GLY A 97 -2.64 6.42 -3.29
C GLY A 97 -4.03 6.46 -2.64
N LYS A 98 -5.11 6.57 -3.43
CA LYS A 98 -6.49 6.57 -2.94
C LYS A 98 -6.99 5.12 -2.77
N TRP A 99 -6.42 4.44 -1.78
CA TRP A 99 -6.57 2.99 -1.61
C TRP A 99 -8.00 2.54 -1.37
N ARG A 100 -8.79 3.32 -0.62
CA ARG A 100 -10.19 3.03 -0.34
C ARG A 100 -11.04 3.10 -1.60
N GLU A 101 -10.90 4.19 -2.34
CA GLU A 101 -11.61 4.38 -3.60
C GLU A 101 -11.15 3.39 -4.67
N ALA A 102 -9.86 3.03 -4.70
CA ALA A 102 -9.33 2.00 -5.60
C ALA A 102 -9.91 0.61 -5.29
N ASP A 103 -10.14 0.31 -4.01
CA ASP A 103 -10.76 -0.93 -3.58
C ASP A 103 -12.25 -1.00 -3.97
N GLU A 104 -13.01 0.08 -3.73
CA GLU A 104 -14.40 0.22 -4.21
C GLU A 104 -14.47 0.12 -5.75
N GLU A 105 -13.54 0.76 -6.45
CA GLU A 105 -13.44 0.69 -7.91
C GLU A 105 -13.08 -0.72 -8.39
N THR A 106 -12.23 -1.45 -7.66
CA THR A 106 -11.89 -2.85 -7.97
C THR A 106 -13.13 -3.72 -7.97
N ALA A 107 -14.00 -3.60 -6.96
CA ALA A 107 -15.26 -4.32 -6.92
C ALA A 107 -16.14 -3.97 -8.13
N ARG A 108 -16.28 -2.67 -8.46
CA ARG A 108 -17.06 -2.18 -9.59
C ARG A 108 -16.59 -2.76 -10.93
N VAL A 109 -15.29 -2.73 -11.21
CA VAL A 109 -14.74 -3.26 -12.48
C VAL A 109 -14.80 -4.78 -12.54
N MET A 110 -14.71 -5.48 -11.41
CA MET A 110 -14.96 -6.93 -11.37
C MET A 110 -16.41 -7.27 -11.72
N TYR A 111 -17.38 -6.52 -11.20
CA TYR A 111 -18.78 -6.71 -11.58
C TYR A 111 -19.00 -6.43 -13.07
N LEU A 112 -18.34 -5.43 -13.64
CA LEU A 112 -18.39 -5.18 -15.09
C LEU A 112 -17.80 -6.31 -15.92
N ALA A 113 -16.62 -6.82 -15.55
CA ALA A 113 -15.97 -7.92 -16.26
C ALA A 113 -16.81 -9.22 -16.21
N ALA A 114 -17.54 -9.44 -15.11
CA ALA A 114 -18.47 -10.55 -14.99
C ALA A 114 -19.84 -10.30 -15.66
N GLY A 115 -20.12 -9.10 -16.15
CA GLY A 115 -21.44 -8.74 -16.70
C GLY A 115 -22.55 -8.63 -15.66
N ARG A 116 -22.18 -8.28 -14.42
CA ARG A 116 -23.03 -8.29 -13.21
C ARG A 116 -23.11 -6.94 -12.49
N GLN A 117 -22.94 -5.87 -13.25
CA GLN A 117 -22.96 -4.50 -12.73
C GLN A 117 -24.29 -4.08 -12.08
N LYS A 118 -25.41 -4.74 -12.43
CA LYS A 118 -26.72 -4.40 -11.85
C LYS A 118 -26.94 -5.04 -10.49
N GLU A 119 -26.33 -6.20 -10.29
CA GLU A 119 -26.50 -6.99 -9.09
C GLU A 119 -25.53 -6.56 -8.00
N GLY A 120 -24.31 -6.17 -8.35
CA GLY A 120 -23.32 -5.70 -7.37
C GLY A 120 -22.70 -6.83 -6.54
N TRP A 121 -22.69 -8.06 -7.06
CA TRP A 121 -22.05 -9.23 -6.47
C TRP A 121 -21.73 -10.28 -7.53
N LEU A 122 -20.87 -11.25 -7.19
CA LEU A 122 -20.46 -12.37 -8.05
C LEU A 122 -20.92 -13.70 -7.44
N ARG A 123 -21.34 -14.64 -8.28
CA ARG A 123 -21.55 -16.06 -7.94
C ARG A 123 -20.24 -16.81 -8.11
N VAL A 124 -20.17 -18.01 -7.53
CA VAL A 124 -19.11 -18.99 -7.81
C VAL A 124 -18.87 -19.15 -9.32
N GLU A 125 -19.94 -19.32 -10.10
CA GLU A 125 -19.86 -19.50 -11.55
C GLU A 125 -19.27 -18.28 -12.27
N ASP A 126 -19.54 -17.07 -11.77
CA ASP A 126 -18.99 -15.83 -12.33
C ASP A 126 -17.47 -15.77 -12.07
N ILE A 127 -17.02 -16.22 -10.89
CA ILE A 127 -15.61 -16.27 -10.51
C ILE A 127 -14.87 -17.35 -11.31
N ASP A 128 -15.45 -18.53 -11.46
CA ASP A 128 -14.85 -19.65 -12.20
C ASP A 128 -14.64 -19.33 -13.68
N ASN A 129 -15.51 -18.49 -14.25
CA ASN A 129 -15.43 -18.03 -15.63
C ASN A 129 -14.87 -16.61 -15.76
N PHE A 130 -14.35 -16.03 -14.67
CA PHE A 130 -13.88 -14.65 -14.68
C PHE A 130 -12.74 -14.50 -15.71
N PRO A 131 -12.75 -13.48 -16.59
CA PRO A 131 -11.77 -13.39 -17.67
C PRO A 131 -10.35 -13.23 -17.13
N CYS A 132 -9.40 -13.98 -17.67
CA CYS A 132 -8.06 -14.00 -17.11
C CYS A 132 -7.32 -12.70 -17.37
N GLU A 133 -7.53 -12.08 -18.52
CA GLU A 133 -6.85 -10.82 -18.84
C GLU A 133 -7.32 -9.67 -17.94
N ASP A 134 -8.62 -9.63 -17.64
CA ASP A 134 -9.22 -8.69 -16.69
C ASP A 134 -8.64 -8.89 -15.28
N LEU A 135 -8.55 -10.15 -14.82
CA LEU A 135 -7.98 -10.47 -13.50
C LEU A 135 -6.48 -10.12 -13.41
N ARG A 136 -5.71 -10.40 -14.47
CA ARG A 136 -4.28 -10.04 -14.56
C ARG A 136 -4.09 -8.52 -14.53
N THR A 137 -4.90 -7.76 -15.28
CA THR A 137 -4.80 -6.30 -15.31
C THR A 137 -5.05 -5.71 -13.93
N ILE A 138 -6.11 -6.15 -13.24
CA ILE A 138 -6.38 -5.72 -11.86
C ILE A 138 -5.20 -6.05 -10.94
N ASN A 139 -4.70 -7.30 -10.99
CA ASN A 139 -3.60 -7.73 -10.13
C ASN A 139 -2.31 -6.94 -10.40
N GLN A 140 -1.95 -6.71 -11.66
CA GLN A 140 -0.75 -5.96 -12.04
C GLN A 140 -0.80 -4.51 -11.56
N LEU A 141 -1.98 -3.87 -11.64
CA LEU A 141 -2.16 -2.51 -11.11
C LEU A 141 -1.93 -2.47 -9.60
N TRP A 142 -2.56 -3.38 -8.85
CA TRP A 142 -2.37 -3.46 -7.40
C TRP A 142 -0.93 -3.73 -7.02
N LEU A 143 -0.26 -4.71 -7.66
CA LEU A 143 1.14 -5.01 -7.41
C LEU A 143 2.05 -3.81 -7.69
N HIS A 144 1.88 -3.15 -8.83
CA HIS A 144 2.76 -2.05 -9.23
C HIS A 144 2.69 -0.87 -8.27
N TYR A 145 1.48 -0.38 -8.00
CA TYR A 145 1.31 0.83 -7.19
C TYR A 145 1.54 0.58 -5.68
N SER A 146 1.41 -0.66 -5.22
CA SER A 146 1.69 -1.05 -3.83
C SER A 146 3.11 -1.56 -3.60
N ASN A 147 4.00 -1.50 -4.60
CA ASN A 147 5.34 -2.07 -4.54
C ASN A 147 5.34 -3.57 -4.15
N GLY A 148 4.42 -4.33 -4.74
CA GLY A 148 4.25 -5.77 -4.53
C GLY A 148 3.54 -6.16 -3.24
N LYS A 149 3.01 -5.19 -2.47
CA LYS A 149 2.39 -5.44 -1.17
C LYS A 149 0.95 -5.95 -1.25
N PHE A 150 0.20 -5.49 -2.25
CA PHE A 150 -1.22 -5.77 -2.44
C PHE A 150 -1.48 -6.43 -3.80
N GLY A 151 -2.57 -7.18 -3.90
CA GLY A 151 -2.95 -7.91 -5.11
C GLY A 151 -3.47 -9.32 -4.80
N PHE A 152 -4.24 -9.86 -5.73
CA PHE A 152 -4.81 -11.20 -5.62
C PHE A 152 -3.73 -12.30 -5.67
N SER A 153 -2.64 -12.10 -6.39
CA SER A 153 -1.52 -13.06 -6.38
C SER A 153 -0.86 -13.13 -5.00
N VAL A 154 -0.67 -11.98 -4.33
CA VAL A 154 -0.13 -11.92 -2.96
C VAL A 154 -1.06 -12.63 -1.98
N GLN A 155 -2.37 -12.37 -2.07
CA GLN A 155 -3.36 -13.06 -1.25
C GLN A 155 -3.38 -14.57 -1.49
N LYS A 156 -3.35 -14.98 -2.76
CA LYS A 156 -3.29 -16.38 -3.18
C LYS A 156 -2.08 -17.09 -2.58
N GLU A 157 -0.88 -16.53 -2.72
CA GLU A 157 0.36 -17.09 -2.17
C GLU A 157 0.28 -17.25 -0.65
N ILE A 158 -0.22 -16.23 0.07
CA ILE A 158 -0.40 -16.31 1.52
C ILE A 158 -1.39 -17.42 1.86
N TYR A 159 -2.53 -17.49 1.18
CA TYR A 159 -3.56 -18.50 1.43
C TYR A 159 -3.04 -19.92 1.19
N GLN A 160 -2.36 -20.16 0.07
CA GLN A 160 -1.75 -21.45 -0.26
C GLN A 160 -0.66 -21.83 0.74
N SER A 161 0.15 -20.87 1.21
CA SER A 161 1.21 -21.13 2.22
C SER A 161 0.65 -21.64 3.55
N LEU A 162 -0.63 -21.36 3.83
CA LEU A 162 -1.34 -21.80 5.03
C LEU A 162 -2.09 -23.12 4.82
N GLY A 163 -1.93 -23.77 3.66
CA GLY A 163 -2.63 -24.99 3.29
C GLY A 163 -3.98 -24.74 2.62
N GLY A 164 -4.22 -23.52 2.13
CA GLY A 164 -5.47 -23.15 1.48
C GLY A 164 -5.65 -23.85 0.14
N THR A 165 -6.81 -24.46 -0.05
CA THR A 165 -7.24 -25.05 -1.31
C THR A 165 -8.53 -24.39 -1.80
N ARG A 166 -9.03 -24.82 -2.95
CA ARG A 166 -10.32 -24.36 -3.46
C ARG A 166 -11.46 -24.71 -2.51
N GLU A 167 -11.37 -25.88 -1.87
CA GLU A 167 -12.32 -26.33 -0.86
C GLU A 167 -12.21 -25.48 0.40
N TYR A 168 -13.36 -25.02 0.89
CA TYR A 168 -13.39 -24.19 2.09
C TYR A 168 -12.90 -24.97 3.32
N ASN A 169 -11.92 -24.39 4.01
CA ASN A 169 -11.46 -24.83 5.31
C ASN A 169 -11.48 -23.65 6.29
N GLU A 170 -12.34 -23.73 7.30
CA GLU A 170 -12.55 -22.63 8.26
C GLU A 170 -11.29 -22.27 9.04
N GLU A 171 -10.46 -23.25 9.42
CA GLU A 171 -9.24 -23.02 10.19
C GLU A 171 -8.20 -22.28 9.33
N VAL A 172 -8.02 -22.73 8.10
CA VAL A 172 -7.10 -22.09 7.14
C VAL A 172 -7.59 -20.69 6.79
N TRP A 173 -8.90 -20.53 6.57
CA TRP A 173 -9.51 -19.24 6.29
C TRP A 173 -9.29 -18.23 7.42
N LYS A 174 -9.53 -18.64 8.68
CA LYS A 174 -9.26 -17.79 9.86
C LYS A 174 -7.79 -17.39 9.94
N LYS A 175 -6.86 -18.35 9.75
CA LYS A 175 -5.41 -18.09 9.72
C LYS A 175 -5.03 -17.10 8.63
N PHE A 176 -5.63 -17.24 7.44
CA PHE A 176 -5.43 -16.32 6.33
C PHE A 176 -5.90 -14.91 6.69
N CYS A 177 -7.14 -14.76 7.16
CA CYS A 177 -7.69 -13.47 7.57
C CYS A 177 -6.90 -12.82 8.70
N ASP A 178 -6.41 -13.60 9.68
CA ASP A 178 -5.50 -13.11 10.71
C ASP A 178 -4.18 -12.63 10.10
N ARG A 179 -3.64 -13.35 9.12
CA ARG A 179 -2.38 -13.00 8.45
C ARG A 179 -2.48 -11.72 7.64
N VAL A 180 -3.52 -11.59 6.80
CA VAL A 180 -3.72 -10.41 5.96
C VAL A 180 -4.30 -9.23 6.72
N GLY A 181 -4.81 -9.43 7.94
CA GLY A 181 -5.27 -8.34 8.82
C GLY A 181 -6.76 -8.03 8.71
N TRP A 182 -7.59 -8.97 8.22
CA TRP A 182 -9.05 -8.83 8.19
C TRP A 182 -9.74 -9.28 9.47
N ARG A 183 -8.95 -9.81 10.42
CA ARG A 183 -9.38 -10.12 11.77
C ARG A 183 -8.39 -9.55 12.78
N GLU A 184 -8.94 -9.01 13.85
CA GLU A 184 -8.15 -8.52 14.98
C GLU A 184 -8.65 -9.13 16.28
N LYS A 185 -7.74 -9.72 17.06
CA LYS A 185 -8.05 -10.39 18.34
C LYS A 185 -9.18 -11.44 18.25
N GLY A 186 -9.34 -12.04 17.08
CA GLY A 186 -10.36 -13.06 16.83
C GLY A 186 -11.67 -12.53 16.23
N GLU A 187 -11.87 -11.22 16.19
CA GLU A 187 -13.07 -10.57 15.66
C GLU A 187 -12.90 -10.20 14.19
N TRP A 188 -13.99 -10.26 13.43
CA TRP A 188 -14.02 -9.86 12.01
C TRP A 188 -14.10 -8.34 11.88
N LEU A 189 -13.21 -7.75 11.10
CA LEU A 189 -13.29 -6.33 10.78
C LEU A 189 -14.37 -6.08 9.74
N SER A 190 -15.21 -5.07 9.97
CA SER A 190 -16.10 -4.58 8.93
C SER A 190 -15.34 -3.67 7.97
N TYR A 191 -15.87 -3.46 6.76
CA TYR A 191 -15.25 -2.56 5.78
C TYR A 191 -14.98 -1.15 6.32
N LYS A 192 -15.83 -0.67 7.24
CA LYS A 192 -15.71 0.65 7.86
C LYS A 192 -14.55 0.75 8.84
N ASP A 193 -14.09 -0.39 9.35
CA ASP A 193 -13.04 -0.50 10.35
C ASP A 193 -11.68 -0.86 9.72
N LEU A 194 -11.62 -1.03 8.40
CA LEU A 194 -10.37 -1.30 7.70
C LEU A 194 -9.46 -0.07 7.67
N THR A 195 -8.16 -0.28 7.83
CA THR A 195 -7.16 0.76 7.58
C THR A 195 -6.80 0.78 6.09
N PHE A 196 -6.77 1.98 5.51
CA PHE A 196 -6.34 2.21 4.13
C PHE A 196 -4.98 2.92 4.09
N ASP A 197 -4.26 2.95 5.22
CA ASP A 197 -2.88 3.39 5.26
C ASP A 197 -1.95 2.27 4.76
N PRO A 198 -1.24 2.48 3.63
CA PRO A 198 -0.36 1.46 3.07
C PRO A 198 0.85 1.15 3.96
N VAL A 199 1.20 1.98 4.95
CA VAL A 199 2.28 1.72 5.91
C VAL A 199 1.81 0.73 6.97
N GLU A 200 0.61 0.93 7.53
CA GLU A 200 0.06 0.09 8.60
C GLU A 200 -0.51 -1.24 8.08
N ALA A 201 -1.11 -1.24 6.89
CA ALA A 201 -1.72 -2.42 6.30
C ALA A 201 -0.70 -3.56 6.10
N ARG A 202 -1.13 -4.81 6.23
CA ARG A 202 -0.26 -5.99 6.03
C ARG A 202 -0.18 -6.39 4.55
N SER A 203 0.78 -7.24 4.18
CA SER A 203 0.80 -7.79 2.81
C SER A 203 -0.46 -8.60 2.52
N GLY A 204 -1.03 -8.42 1.34
CA GLY A 204 -2.30 -9.04 0.94
C GLY A 204 -3.55 -8.40 1.56
N TYR A 205 -3.42 -7.29 2.30
CA TYR A 205 -4.57 -6.64 2.95
C TYR A 205 -5.63 -6.15 1.94
N LEU A 206 -5.19 -5.63 0.79
CA LEU A 206 -6.03 -5.22 -0.32
C LEU A 206 -5.73 -6.04 -1.58
N PRO A 207 -6.70 -6.21 -2.50
CA PRO A 207 -8.08 -5.72 -2.43
C PRO A 207 -8.95 -6.50 -1.43
N PHE A 208 -9.88 -5.84 -0.76
CA PHE A 208 -10.93 -6.42 0.06
C PHE A 208 -12.18 -6.62 -0.81
N CYS A 209 -12.24 -7.73 -1.56
CA CYS A 209 -13.34 -7.97 -2.49
C CYS A 209 -14.66 -8.26 -1.73
N PRO A 210 -15.74 -7.49 -1.94
CA PRO A 210 -17.05 -7.81 -1.41
C PRO A 210 -17.73 -8.80 -2.36
N VAL A 211 -17.63 -10.08 -2.04
CA VAL A 211 -18.47 -11.13 -2.64
C VAL A 211 -19.69 -11.30 -1.74
N GLU A 212 -20.89 -10.97 -2.25
CA GLU A 212 -22.13 -11.16 -1.50
C GLU A 212 -22.46 -12.66 -1.43
N GLY A 213 -22.59 -13.21 -0.23
CA GLY A 213 -22.83 -14.65 -0.01
C GLY A 213 -21.98 -15.29 1.09
N GLY A 214 -20.97 -14.58 1.60
CA GLY A 214 -20.14 -15.03 2.70
C GLY A 214 -18.78 -15.54 2.24
N PHE A 215 -17.93 -15.79 3.24
CA PHE A 215 -16.50 -16.16 3.20
C PHE A 215 -16.06 -17.28 2.23
N LEU A 216 -16.99 -17.92 1.52
CA LEU A 216 -16.81 -19.13 0.73
C LEU A 216 -16.17 -18.91 -0.66
N ASP A 217 -16.12 -17.67 -1.15
CA ASP A 217 -15.73 -17.40 -2.55
C ASP A 217 -14.26 -17.08 -2.80
N PHE A 218 -13.47 -16.81 -1.76
CA PHE A 218 -12.04 -16.55 -1.93
C PHE A 218 -11.25 -17.78 -2.36
N GLY A 219 -11.64 -18.98 -1.94
CA GLY A 219 -11.08 -20.24 -2.47
C GLY A 219 -11.29 -20.37 -3.98
N ASN A 220 -12.46 -19.98 -4.48
CA ASN A 220 -12.77 -19.96 -5.91
C ASN A 220 -11.94 -18.90 -6.64
N LEU A 221 -11.82 -17.69 -6.07
CA LEU A 221 -11.04 -16.61 -6.66
C LEU A 221 -9.55 -16.95 -6.75
N PHE A 222 -8.98 -17.53 -5.69
CA PHE A 222 -7.57 -17.94 -5.66
C PHE A 222 -7.31 -19.14 -6.57
N SER A 223 -8.24 -20.07 -6.66
CA SER A 223 -8.22 -21.13 -7.66
C SER A 223 -8.27 -20.56 -9.08
N ARG A 224 -9.12 -19.56 -9.34
CA ARG A 224 -9.19 -18.89 -10.64
C ARG A 224 -7.89 -18.16 -10.95
N ALA A 225 -7.33 -17.43 -9.99
CA ALA A 225 -6.04 -16.75 -10.11
C ALA A 225 -4.93 -17.73 -10.51
N GLU A 226 -4.88 -18.92 -9.89
CA GLU A 226 -3.97 -20.00 -10.30
C GLU A 226 -4.20 -20.42 -11.76
N THR A 227 -5.45 -20.69 -12.18
CA THR A 227 -5.75 -21.07 -13.57
C THR A 227 -5.41 -19.97 -14.59
N CYS A 228 -5.42 -18.71 -14.15
CA CYS A 228 -5.05 -17.56 -14.96
C CYS A 228 -3.55 -17.25 -14.92
N ASN A 229 -2.73 -18.06 -14.27
CA ASN A 229 -1.29 -17.88 -14.11
C ASN A 229 -0.93 -16.54 -13.43
N LEU A 230 -1.66 -16.19 -12.37
CA LEU A 230 -1.28 -15.12 -11.44
C LEU A 230 -0.35 -15.64 -10.36
#